data_AF-A0A927C9V0-F1
#
_entry.id   AF-A0A927C9V0-F1
#
_cell.length_a   1.000
_cell.length_b   1.000
_cell.length_c   1.000
_cell.angle_alpha   90.00
_cell.angle_beta   90.00
_cell.angle_gamma   90.00
#
_symmetry.space_group_name_H-M   'P 1'
#
loop_
_entity.id
_entity.type
_entity.pdbx_description
1 polymer ?
#
loop_
_entity_poly.entity_id
_entity_poly.type
_entity_poly.pdbx_seq_one_letter_code
_entity_poly.pdbx_strand_id
1 'polypeptide(L)'
;MIIQEINDILRERIRDFRGAIVVSRGRVHALDQLPGYAACIADEIKGLIMYNMQDDECEIVSLDSKLEGQGIGSQLIEAVVRRAQKSNCSRVWLITSNDNTKAIRFYQKRGYDLKAVHPHAITEARKGKPSIPLNGFDGIPIRHEIEFEYRL
;
A
#
# COMPACT_ATOMS: atom_id res chain seq x y z
N MET A 1 19.20 -1.49 -8.87
CA MET A 1 18.09 -1.85 -7.96
C MET A 1 17.44 -3.11 -8.50
N ILE A 2 17.08 -4.04 -7.62
CA ILE A 2 16.43 -5.31 -7.98
C ILE A 2 15.06 -5.35 -7.30
N ILE A 3 14.02 -5.72 -8.04
CA ILE A 3 12.70 -6.05 -7.49
C ILE A 3 12.62 -7.56 -7.34
N GLN A 4 12.30 -8.05 -6.15
CA GLN A 4 12.21 -9.47 -5.84
C GLN A 4 10.97 -9.79 -5.02
N GLU A 5 10.38 -10.96 -5.21
CA GLU A 5 9.26 -11.44 -4.39
C GLU A 5 9.71 -11.64 -2.94
N ILE A 6 8.83 -11.27 -2.00
CA ILE A 6 9.09 -11.46 -0.57
C ILE A 6 8.99 -12.96 -0.26
N ASN A 7 10.13 -13.57 0.03
CA ASN A 7 10.28 -14.94 0.54
C ASN A 7 10.54 -14.94 2.06
N ASP A 8 10.63 -16.12 2.67
CA ASP A 8 10.79 -16.26 4.12
C ASP A 8 12.03 -15.55 4.67
N ILE A 9 13.15 -15.60 3.93
CA ILE A 9 14.40 -14.91 4.28
C ILE A 9 14.18 -13.38 4.32
N LEU A 10 13.48 -12.83 3.34
CA LEU A 10 13.15 -11.40 3.32
C LEU A 10 12.13 -11.03 4.40
N ARG A 11 11.16 -11.90 4.71
CA ARG A 11 10.16 -11.65 5.76
C ARG A 11 10.80 -11.40 7.12
N GLU A 12 11.83 -12.17 7.47
CA GLU A 12 12.57 -11.95 8.73
C GLU A 12 13.19 -10.55 8.78
N ARG A 13 13.68 -10.05 7.65
CA ARG A 13 14.33 -8.74 7.52
C ARG A 13 13.33 -7.57 7.45
N ILE A 14 12.05 -7.84 7.21
CA ILE A 14 11.00 -6.83 7.05
C ILE A 14 10.32 -6.46 8.37
N ARG A 15 10.45 -7.28 9.42
CA ARG A 15 9.77 -7.05 10.72
C ARG A 15 10.07 -5.69 11.32
N ASP A 16 11.26 -5.13 11.08
CA ASP A 16 11.67 -3.82 11.59
C ASP A 16 11.30 -2.65 10.65
N PHE A 17 10.73 -2.92 9.47
CA PHE A 17 10.50 -1.91 8.43
C PHE A 17 9.14 -1.22 8.54
N ARG A 18 8.10 -1.92 9.03
CA ARG A 18 6.75 -1.38 9.21
C ARG A 18 6.01 -2.14 10.31
N GLY A 19 5.06 -1.46 10.97
CA GLY A 19 4.17 -2.11 11.92
C GLY A 19 3.40 -3.28 11.29
N ALA A 20 3.20 -4.35 12.06
CA ALA A 20 2.72 -5.64 11.55
C ALA A 20 1.30 -5.62 10.95
N ILE A 21 0.49 -4.60 11.27
CA ILE A 21 -0.95 -4.59 10.95
C ILE A 21 -1.37 -3.30 10.24
N VAL A 22 -2.12 -3.45 9.14
CA VAL A 22 -2.82 -2.37 8.43
C VAL A 22 -4.33 -2.62 8.50
N VAL A 23 -5.11 -1.53 8.60
CA VAL A 23 -6.57 -1.59 8.46
C VAL A 23 -6.93 -0.85 7.18
N SER A 24 -7.67 -1.52 6.30
CA SER A 24 -8.14 -0.98 5.02
C SER A 24 -9.57 -1.45 4.79
N ARG A 25 -10.50 -0.54 4.46
CA ARG A 25 -11.92 -0.88 4.23
C ARG A 25 -12.54 -1.69 5.39
N GLY A 26 -12.14 -1.39 6.62
CA GLY A 26 -12.62 -2.08 7.82
C GLY A 26 -12.06 -3.50 8.02
N ARG A 27 -11.14 -3.97 7.17
CA ARG A 27 -10.47 -5.27 7.29
C ARG A 27 -9.08 -5.11 7.89
N VAL A 28 -8.71 -6.04 8.76
CA VAL A 28 -7.39 -6.09 9.40
C VAL A 28 -6.48 -7.00 8.58
N HIS A 29 -5.33 -6.48 8.18
CA HIS A 29 -4.32 -7.21 7.41
C HIS A 29 -3.04 -7.37 8.23
N ALA A 30 -2.59 -8.60 8.39
CA ALA A 30 -1.26 -8.92 8.92
C ALA A 30 -0.25 -8.89 7.75
N LEU A 31 0.62 -7.88 7.72
CA LEU A 31 1.52 -7.63 6.58
C LEU A 31 2.53 -8.77 6.36
N ASP A 32 2.92 -9.44 7.45
CA ASP A 32 3.84 -10.58 7.42
C ASP A 32 3.23 -11.85 6.81
N GLN A 33 1.92 -11.88 6.57
CA GLN A 33 1.20 -12.97 5.92
C GLN A 33 0.86 -12.67 4.45
N LEU A 34 1.01 -11.41 4.01
CA LEU A 34 0.67 -11.02 2.64
C LEU A 34 1.81 -11.32 1.66
N PRO A 35 1.51 -11.69 0.41
CA PRO A 35 2.49 -11.66 -0.67
C PRO A 35 2.92 -10.22 -0.98
N GLY A 36 4.07 -10.06 -1.62
CA GLY A 36 4.59 -8.74 -1.93
C GLY A 36 5.94 -8.77 -2.64
N TYR A 37 6.45 -7.57 -2.92
CA TYR A 37 7.75 -7.36 -3.53
C TYR A 37 8.62 -6.43 -2.67
N ALA A 38 9.93 -6.68 -2.67
CA ALA A 38 10.93 -5.81 -2.09
C ALA A 38 11.80 -5.19 -3.18
N ALA A 39 12.13 -3.91 -3.02
CA ALA A 39 13.10 -3.20 -3.83
C ALA A 39 14.43 -3.14 -3.08
N CYS A 40 15.47 -3.76 -3.63
CA CYS A 40 16.78 -3.88 -3.00
C CYS A 40 17.87 -3.11 -3.76
N ILE A 41 18.71 -2.39 -3.01
CA ILE A 41 19.91 -1.71 -3.52
C ILE A 41 21.08 -2.11 -2.62
N ALA A 42 22.13 -2.70 -3.19
CA ALA A 42 23.27 -3.25 -2.45
C ALA A 42 22.83 -4.15 -1.27
N ASP A 43 21.94 -5.10 -1.57
CA ASP A 43 21.32 -6.03 -0.63
C ASP A 43 20.46 -5.43 0.50
N GLU A 44 20.33 -4.11 0.59
CA GLU A 44 19.44 -3.46 1.53
C GLU A 44 18.04 -3.24 0.97
N ILE A 45 17.01 -3.49 1.78
CA ILE A 45 15.63 -3.17 1.45
C ILE A 45 15.45 -1.65 1.47
N LYS A 46 15.09 -1.07 0.33
CA LYS A 46 14.81 0.36 0.17
C LYS A 46 13.34 0.66 -0.09
N GLY A 47 12.55 -0.35 -0.45
CA GLY A 47 11.10 -0.25 -0.53
C GLY A 47 10.42 -1.61 -0.45
N LEU A 48 9.16 -1.60 -0.07
CA LEU A 48 8.32 -2.77 0.11
C LEU A 48 6.92 -2.47 -0.40
N ILE A 49 6.31 -3.46 -1.04
CA ILE A 49 4.89 -3.43 -1.39
C ILE A 49 4.27 -4.77 -1.01
N MET A 50 3.12 -4.73 -0.34
CA MET A 50 2.33 -5.90 0.00
C MET A 50 0.95 -5.76 -0.60
N TYR A 51 0.42 -6.87 -1.11
CA TYR A 51 -0.87 -6.87 -1.76
C TYR A 51 -1.72 -8.05 -1.30
N ASN A 52 -3.03 -7.93 -1.47
CA ASN A 52 -4.01 -8.99 -1.27
C ASN A 52 -4.77 -9.21 -2.58
N MET A 53 -5.03 -10.46 -2.95
CA MET A 53 -5.83 -10.80 -4.13
C MET A 53 -7.07 -11.55 -3.69
N GLN A 54 -8.24 -11.03 -4.05
CA GLN A 54 -9.53 -11.61 -3.70
C GLN A 54 -10.57 -11.19 -4.74
N ASP A 55 -11.48 -12.10 -5.10
CA ASP A 55 -12.62 -11.82 -5.98
C ASP A 55 -12.23 -11.15 -7.30
N ASP A 56 -11.16 -11.63 -7.94
CA ASP A 56 -10.57 -11.06 -9.18
C ASP A 56 -10.12 -9.60 -9.05
N GLU A 57 -9.81 -9.14 -7.84
CA GLU A 57 -9.25 -7.82 -7.57
C GLU A 57 -7.92 -7.93 -6.82
N CYS A 58 -7.01 -6.98 -7.07
CA CYS A 58 -5.75 -6.87 -6.35
C CYS A 58 -5.70 -5.58 -5.55
N GLU A 59 -5.71 -5.68 -4.23
CA GLU A 59 -5.52 -4.56 -3.32
C GLU A 59 -4.02 -4.39 -3.02
N ILE A 60 -3.45 -3.21 -3.28
CA ILE A 60 -2.18 -2.80 -2.68
C ILE A 60 -2.48 -2.37 -1.24
N VAL A 61 -2.18 -3.25 -0.29
CA VAL A 61 -2.44 -3.04 1.15
C VAL A 61 -1.41 -2.11 1.78
N SER A 62 -0.17 -2.16 1.29
CA SER A 62 0.95 -1.43 1.87
C SER A 62 1.97 -1.10 0.80
N LEU A 63 2.44 0.15 0.76
CA LEU A 63 3.58 0.59 -0.04
C LEU A 63 4.46 1.50 0.81
N ASP A 64 5.74 1.16 0.91
CA ASP A 64 6.76 1.90 1.64
C ASP A 64 7.99 2.11 0.77
N SER A 65 8.55 3.31 0.81
CA SER A 65 9.83 3.62 0.16
C SER A 65 10.63 4.54 1.06
N LYS A 66 11.89 4.16 1.36
CA LYS A 66 12.82 4.97 2.14
C LYS A 66 13.42 6.12 1.33
N LEU A 67 13.41 6.03 0.01
CA LEU A 67 14.01 7.01 -0.89
C LEU A 67 12.92 7.56 -1.82
N GLU A 68 12.58 8.84 -1.65
CA GLU A 68 11.70 9.56 -2.57
C GLU A 68 12.46 9.89 -3.87
N GLY A 69 11.73 10.05 -4.98
CA GLY A 69 12.30 10.53 -6.25
C GLY A 69 13.14 9.53 -7.07
N GLN A 70 13.41 8.32 -6.55
CA GLN A 70 14.25 7.32 -7.23
C GLN A 70 13.47 6.27 -8.04
N GLY A 71 12.16 6.44 -8.21
CA GLY A 71 11.32 5.51 -8.98
C GLY A 71 11.02 4.17 -8.30
N ILE A 72 11.47 3.94 -7.05
CA ILE A 72 11.23 2.72 -6.27
C ILE A 72 9.75 2.37 -6.22
N GLY A 73 8.91 3.30 -5.77
CA GLY A 73 7.47 3.07 -5.66
C GLY A 73 6.81 2.77 -7.01
N SER A 74 7.28 3.38 -8.11
CA SER A 74 6.76 3.05 -9.46
C SER A 74 7.04 1.60 -9.82
N GLN A 75 8.29 1.15 -9.65
CA GLN A 75 8.69 -0.20 -10.04
C GLN A 75 8.01 -1.28 -9.19
N LEU A 76 7.78 -0.99 -7.91
CA LEU A 76 7.02 -1.86 -7.02
C LEU A 76 5.55 -1.99 -7.46
N ILE A 77 4.90 -0.87 -7.84
CA ILE A 77 3.53 -0.90 -8.38
C ILE A 77 3.47 -1.65 -9.70
N GLU A 78 4.41 -1.41 -10.61
CA GLU A 78 4.47 -2.13 -11.89
C GLU A 78 4.61 -3.64 -11.68
N ALA A 79 5.37 -4.09 -10.68
CA ALA A 79 5.47 -5.50 -10.33
C ALA A 79 4.13 -6.08 -9.88
N VAL A 80 3.38 -5.37 -9.03
CA VAL A 80 2.03 -5.78 -8.59
C VAL A 80 1.03 -5.78 -9.75
N VAL A 81 1.05 -4.76 -10.63
CA VAL A 81 0.20 -4.71 -11.82
C VAL A 81 0.44 -5.91 -12.73
N ARG A 82 1.70 -6.23 -13.04
CA ARG A 82 2.04 -7.42 -13.84
C ARG A 82 1.59 -8.71 -13.17
N ARG A 83 1.69 -8.80 -11.84
CA ARG A 83 1.24 -9.95 -11.06
C ARG A 83 -0.29 -10.11 -11.13
N ALA A 84 -1.02 -9.01 -10.99
CA ALA A 84 -2.48 -8.98 -11.07
C ALA A 84 -3.00 -9.34 -12.47
N GLN A 85 -2.35 -8.85 -13.53
CA GLN A 85 -2.67 -9.24 -14.92
C GLN A 85 -2.49 -10.74 -15.15
N LYS A 86 -1.39 -11.33 -14.67
CA LYS A 86 -1.15 -12.79 -14.75
C LYS A 86 -2.17 -13.61 -13.95
N SER A 87 -2.78 -13.01 -12.95
CA SER A 87 -3.82 -13.61 -12.12
C SER A 87 -5.24 -13.31 -12.63
N ASN A 88 -5.40 -12.73 -13.83
CA ASN A 88 -6.68 -12.33 -14.42
C ASN A 88 -7.51 -11.38 -13.55
N CYS A 89 -6.86 -10.56 -12.71
CA CYS A 89 -7.58 -9.54 -11.95
C CYS A 89 -8.17 -8.49 -12.89
N SER A 90 -9.35 -7.96 -12.55
CA SER A 90 -10.03 -6.90 -13.28
C SER A 90 -9.53 -5.49 -12.93
N ARG A 91 -8.91 -5.34 -11.76
CA ARG A 91 -8.32 -4.07 -11.29
C ARG A 91 -7.22 -4.28 -10.25
N VAL A 92 -6.36 -3.27 -10.13
CA VAL A 92 -5.51 -3.03 -8.96
C VAL A 92 -6.02 -1.80 -8.24
N TRP A 93 -6.27 -1.88 -6.94
CA TRP A 93 -6.82 -0.77 -6.17
C TRP A 93 -6.10 -0.60 -4.84
N LEU A 94 -6.33 0.53 -4.16
CA LEU A 94 -5.70 0.83 -2.88
C LEU A 94 -6.48 1.87 -2.09
N ILE A 95 -6.16 1.97 -0.81
CA ILE A 95 -6.63 3.02 0.08
C ILE A 95 -5.46 3.92 0.49
N THR A 96 -5.71 5.23 0.49
CA THR A 96 -4.87 6.20 1.20
C THR A 96 -5.73 7.07 2.11
N SER A 97 -5.11 7.70 3.11
CA SER A 97 -5.83 8.59 4.01
C SER A 97 -5.98 9.99 3.40
N ASN A 98 -7.04 10.70 3.81
CA ASN A 98 -7.37 12.02 3.25
C ASN A 98 -6.29 13.09 3.40
N ASP A 99 -5.39 12.95 4.37
CA ASP A 99 -4.26 13.86 4.61
C ASP A 99 -3.07 13.60 3.68
N ASN A 100 -2.97 12.41 3.07
CA ASN A 100 -1.78 11.99 2.33
C ASN A 100 -1.79 12.51 0.88
N THR A 101 -1.72 13.83 0.73
CA THR A 101 -1.72 14.54 -0.56
C THR A 101 -0.57 14.09 -1.48
N LYS A 102 0.58 13.71 -0.90
CA LYS A 102 1.72 13.12 -1.62
C LYS A 102 1.34 11.80 -2.29
N ALA A 103 0.69 10.89 -1.57
CA ALA A 103 0.25 9.60 -2.11
C ALA A 103 -0.84 9.78 -3.17
N ILE A 104 -1.83 10.65 -2.90
CA ILE A 104 -2.90 11.00 -3.86
C ILE A 104 -2.29 11.46 -5.20
N ARG A 105 -1.38 12.45 -5.15
CA ARG A 105 -0.66 12.91 -6.35
C ARG A 105 0.14 11.79 -7.01
N PHE A 106 0.80 10.95 -6.21
CA PHE A 106 1.64 9.87 -6.70
C PHE A 106 0.86 8.82 -7.49
N TYR A 107 -0.33 8.42 -7.02
CA TYR A 107 -1.17 7.42 -7.69
C TYR A 107 -1.84 7.99 -8.94
N GLN A 108 -2.38 9.21 -8.87
CA GLN A 108 -2.96 9.88 -10.04
C GLN A 108 -1.96 10.01 -11.19
N LYS A 109 -0.70 10.38 -10.90
CA LYS A 109 0.37 10.46 -11.91
C LYS A 109 0.71 9.11 -12.57
N ARG A 110 0.25 7.99 -12.00
CA ARG A 110 0.50 6.62 -12.49
C ARG A 110 -0.76 5.98 -13.10
N GLY A 111 -1.78 6.79 -13.40
CA GLY A 111 -2.99 6.35 -14.08
C GLY A 111 -4.03 5.68 -13.18
N TYR A 112 -3.86 5.75 -11.86
CA TYR A 112 -4.93 5.37 -10.94
C TYR A 112 -5.96 6.50 -10.89
N ASP A 113 -7.23 6.13 -11.04
CA ASP A 113 -8.36 7.06 -10.95
C ASP A 113 -8.99 7.01 -9.56
N LEU A 114 -9.58 8.13 -9.13
CA LEU A 114 -10.33 8.22 -7.89
C LEU A 114 -11.61 7.39 -8.03
N LYS A 115 -11.76 6.34 -7.22
CA LYS A 115 -12.93 5.47 -7.24
C LYS A 115 -14.00 5.88 -6.25
N ALA A 116 -13.60 6.08 -5.00
CA ALA A 116 -14.53 6.34 -3.91
C ALA A 116 -13.85 7.10 -2.78
N VAL A 117 -14.66 7.84 -2.02
CA VAL A 117 -14.30 8.35 -0.70
C VAL A 117 -15.14 7.61 0.31
N HIS A 118 -14.53 7.16 1.40
CA HIS A 118 -15.20 6.49 2.49
C HIS A 118 -15.14 7.38 3.74
N PRO A 119 -16.16 8.23 3.96
CA PRO A 119 -16.13 9.18 5.05
C PRO A 119 -16.07 8.48 6.40
N HIS A 120 -15.23 8.98 7.32
CA HIS A 120 -15.13 8.52 8.69
C HIS A 120 -14.60 7.08 8.85
N ALA A 121 -14.20 6.40 7.77
CA ALA A 121 -13.67 5.05 7.82
C ALA A 121 -12.44 4.93 8.75
N ILE A 122 -11.54 5.92 8.75
CA ILE A 122 -10.39 5.94 9.67
C ILE A 122 -10.81 6.26 11.11
N THR A 123 -11.84 7.08 11.28
CA THR A 123 -12.45 7.31 12.61
C THR A 123 -12.99 6.01 13.21
N GLU A 124 -13.66 5.20 12.40
CA GLU A 124 -14.15 3.89 12.82
C GLU A 124 -13.00 2.90 13.07
N ALA A 125 -12.00 2.84 12.17
CA ALA A 125 -10.82 2.00 12.35
C ALA A 125 -10.07 2.30 13.66
N ARG A 126 -10.05 3.57 14.10
CA ARG A 126 -9.42 3.99 15.36
C ARG A 126 -10.08 3.38 16.60
N LYS A 127 -11.36 2.96 16.55
CA LYS A 127 -12.00 2.24 17.66
C LYS A 127 -11.32 0.88 17.92
N GLY A 128 -10.92 0.17 16.87
CA GLY A 128 -10.18 -1.09 16.96
C GLY A 128 -8.66 -0.92 17.02
N LYS A 129 -8.13 0.21 16.56
CA LYS A 129 -6.71 0.54 16.60
C LYS A 129 -6.50 1.98 17.13
N PRO A 130 -6.60 2.21 18.46
CA PRO A 130 -6.49 3.55 19.04
C PRO A 130 -5.14 4.25 18.80
N SER A 131 -4.11 3.49 18.40
CA SER A 131 -2.80 4.03 18.02
C SER A 131 -2.79 4.77 16.68
N ILE A 132 -3.88 4.75 15.89
CA ILE A 132 -4.01 5.59 14.70
C ILE A 132 -4.08 7.07 15.13
N PRO A 133 -3.14 7.94 14.69
CA PRO A 133 -3.09 9.31 15.14
C PRO A 133 -4.33 10.11 14.69
N LEU A 134 -4.63 11.20 15.40
CA LEU A 134 -5.75 12.09 15.07
C LEU A 134 -5.44 13.00 13.87
N ASN A 135 -4.18 13.43 13.76
CA ASN A 135 -3.68 14.27 12.68
C ASN A 135 -2.51 13.55 11.98
N GLY A 136 -2.39 13.75 10.68
CA GLY A 136 -1.38 13.13 9.85
C GLY A 136 -0.45 14.16 9.22
N PHE A 137 -0.20 14.00 7.92
CA PHE A 137 0.64 14.92 7.17
C PHE A 137 0.08 16.35 7.22
N ASP A 138 0.98 17.32 7.31
CA ASP A 138 0.67 18.76 7.30
C ASP A 138 -0.34 19.19 8.38
N GLY A 139 -0.45 18.43 9.47
CA GLY A 139 -1.41 18.70 10.56
C GLY A 139 -2.86 18.44 10.20
N ILE A 140 -3.14 17.80 9.05
CA ILE A 140 -4.49 17.52 8.57
C ILE A 140 -5.11 16.40 9.40
N PRO A 141 -6.35 16.55 9.91
CA PRO A 141 -7.05 15.49 10.61
C PRO A 141 -7.28 14.25 9.73
N ILE A 142 -6.93 13.07 10.24
CA ILE A 142 -7.09 11.80 9.53
C ILE A 142 -8.45 11.19 9.89
N ARG A 143 -9.39 11.23 8.94
CA ARG A 143 -10.79 10.81 9.17
C ARG A 143 -11.31 9.88 8.09
N HIS A 144 -10.89 10.05 6.85
CA HIS A 144 -11.49 9.42 5.69
C HIS A 144 -10.47 8.56 4.94
N GLU A 145 -10.95 7.47 4.37
CA GLU A 145 -10.21 6.70 3.37
C GLU A 145 -10.57 7.22 1.96
N ILE A 146 -9.58 7.24 1.08
CA ILE A 146 -9.72 7.58 -0.33
C ILE A 146 -9.26 6.37 -1.13
N GLU A 147 -10.17 5.83 -1.95
CA GLU A 147 -9.95 4.68 -2.80
C GLU A 147 -9.54 5.10 -4.21
N PHE A 148 -8.46 4.50 -4.69
CA PHE A 148 -7.97 4.65 -6.06
C PHE A 148 -8.00 3.29 -6.76
N GLU A 149 -8.28 3.29 -8.06
CA GLU A 149 -8.25 2.08 -8.88
C GLU A 149 -7.51 2.27 -10.21
N TYR A 150 -6.89 1.19 -10.67
CA TYR A 150 -6.32 1.03 -11.99
C TYR A 150 -6.97 -0.19 -12.63
N ARG A 151 -7.75 0.02 -13.68
CA ARG A 151 -8.41 -1.06 -14.43
C ARG A 151 -7.38 -1.78 -15.31
N LEU A 152 -7.40 -3.12 -15.28
CA LEU A 152 -6.46 -3.98 -16.01
C LEU A 152 -6.97 -4.42 -17.38
#